data_AF-A0A348NM84-F1
#
_entry.id   AF-A0A348NM84-F1
#
_cell.length_a   1.000
_cell.length_b   1.000
_cell.length_c   1.000
_cell.angle_alpha   90.00
_cell.angle_beta   90.00
_cell.angle_gamma   90.00
#
_symmetry.space_group_name_H-M   'P 1'
#
loop_
_entity.id
_entity.type
_entity.pdbx_description
1 polymer ?
#
loop_
_entity_poly.entity_id
_entity_poly.type
_entity_poly.pdbx_seq_one_letter_code
_entity_poly.pdbx_strand_id
1 'polypeptide(L)'
;MALTRYKQSCSDRAAYTLVEIAVVVTIIGILATLAVPYFKRVKESAIISTLENDLRIFSQEFMQYELNFGTYPDTSTPGTYPNGMADRISSTWIQSSVIGGTYRWVHASNNGNGGNG
;
A
#
# COMPACT_ATOMS: atom_id res chain seq x y z
N MET A 1 46.79 -15.18 -59.02
CA MET A 1 45.87 -16.06 -58.27
C MET A 1 46.03 -15.74 -56.79
N ALA A 2 45.09 -14.99 -56.20
CA ALA A 2 45.18 -14.52 -54.82
C ALA A 2 44.32 -15.44 -53.92
N LEU A 3 44.92 -16.00 -52.86
CA LEU A 3 44.21 -16.83 -51.88
C LEU A 3 43.75 -15.95 -50.72
N THR A 4 42.48 -15.54 -50.78
CA THR A 4 41.80 -14.80 -49.72
C THR A 4 41.64 -15.71 -48.49
N ARG A 5 42.40 -15.46 -47.42
CA ARG A 5 42.27 -16.21 -46.16
C ARG A 5 40.97 -15.81 -45.46
N TYR A 6 40.09 -16.79 -45.27
CA TYR A 6 38.83 -16.64 -44.55
C TYR A 6 39.11 -16.41 -43.06
N LYS A 7 38.78 -15.21 -42.54
CA LYS A 7 38.85 -14.90 -41.11
C LYS A 7 37.75 -15.67 -40.39
N GLN A 8 38.08 -16.81 -39.77
CA GLN A 8 37.19 -17.45 -38.81
C GLN A 8 37.14 -16.61 -37.53
N SER A 9 36.00 -15.94 -37.32
CA SER A 9 35.63 -15.40 -36.01
C SER A 9 35.47 -16.59 -35.06
N CYS A 10 36.37 -16.71 -34.09
CA CYS A 10 36.17 -17.61 -32.96
C CYS A 10 35.08 -16.99 -32.10
N SER A 11 33.86 -17.50 -32.21
CA SER A 11 32.79 -17.16 -31.28
C SER A 11 33.14 -17.82 -29.95
N ASP A 12 33.52 -17.02 -28.95
CA ASP A 12 33.58 -17.44 -27.55
C ASP A 12 32.21 -17.99 -27.16
N ARG A 13 32.06 -19.31 -27.17
CA ARG A 13 30.87 -19.97 -26.62
C ARG A 13 31.05 -19.97 -25.10
N ALA A 14 30.50 -18.94 -24.45
CA ALA A 14 30.40 -18.90 -22.99
C ALA A 14 29.49 -20.05 -22.53
N ALA A 15 30.10 -21.13 -22.05
CA ALA A 15 29.42 -22.23 -21.40
C ALA A 15 29.45 -21.99 -19.88
N TYR A 16 28.31 -21.58 -19.31
CA TYR A 16 28.12 -21.53 -17.86
C TYR A 16 28.17 -22.96 -17.29
N THR A 17 28.87 -23.15 -16.19
CA THR A 17 28.92 -24.47 -15.55
C THR A 17 27.63 -24.73 -14.77
N LEU A 18 27.22 -26.01 -14.67
CA LEU A 18 26.09 -26.39 -13.81
C LEU A 18 26.32 -25.99 -12.35
N VAL A 19 27.58 -26.06 -11.91
CA VAL A 19 27.99 -25.67 -10.55
C VAL A 19 27.80 -24.18 -10.30
N GLU A 20 28.11 -23.35 -11.28
CA GLU A 20 27.97 -21.89 -11.18
C GLU A 20 26.51 -21.48 -10.99
N ILE A 21 25.58 -22.09 -11.73
CA ILE A 21 24.16 -21.86 -11.50
C ILE A 21 23.69 -22.48 -10.17
N ALA A 22 24.19 -23.66 -9.79
CA ALA A 22 23.80 -24.34 -8.56
C ALA A 22 24.13 -23.53 -7.30
N VAL A 23 25.32 -22.94 -7.22
CA VAL A 23 25.72 -22.11 -6.07
C VAL A 23 24.88 -20.83 -6.02
N VAL A 24 24.62 -20.18 -7.16
CA VAL A 24 23.84 -18.94 -7.23
C VAL A 24 22.41 -19.16 -6.73
N VAL A 25 21.70 -20.18 -7.23
CA VAL A 25 20.32 -20.45 -6.79
C VAL A 25 20.26 -20.87 -5.32
N THR A 26 21.31 -21.53 -4.82
CA THR A 26 21.41 -21.89 -3.40
C THR A 26 21.51 -20.65 -2.52
N ILE A 27 22.37 -19.69 -2.87
CA ILE A 27 22.52 -18.44 -2.12
C ILE A 27 21.22 -17.63 -2.17
N ILE A 28 20.60 -17.47 -3.35
CA ILE A 28 19.32 -16.76 -3.50
C ILE A 28 18.21 -17.47 -2.70
N GLY A 29 18.18 -18.80 -2.69
CA GLY A 29 17.21 -19.59 -1.94
C GLY A 29 17.32 -19.41 -0.42
N ILE A 30 18.54 -19.39 0.12
CA ILE A 30 18.78 -19.12 1.56
C ILE A 30 18.31 -17.71 1.91
N LEU A 31 18.69 -16.70 1.11
CA LEU A 31 18.29 -15.32 1.33
C LEU A 31 16.76 -15.15 1.26
N ALA A 32 16.11 -15.73 0.26
CA ALA A 32 14.66 -15.66 0.10
C ALA A 32 13.92 -16.29 1.29
N THR A 33 14.42 -17.41 1.80
CA THR A 33 13.80 -18.12 2.94
C THR A 33 13.80 -17.26 4.21
N LEU A 34 14.88 -16.52 4.47
CA LEU A 34 14.98 -15.59 5.61
C LEU A 34 14.20 -14.30 5.38
N ALA A 35 14.15 -13.81 4.14
CA ALA A 35 13.51 -12.54 3.80
C ALA A 35 11.97 -12.59 3.92
N VAL A 36 11.33 -13.70 3.55
CA VAL A 36 9.86 -13.82 3.53
C VAL A 36 9.20 -13.54 4.90
N PRO A 37 9.58 -14.17 6.03
CA PRO A 37 8.94 -13.89 7.31
C PRO A 37 9.20 -12.45 7.80
N TYR A 38 10.39 -11.91 7.55
CA TYR A 38 10.73 -10.53 7.90
C TYR A 38 9.89 -9.53 7.10
N PHE A 39 9.77 -9.72 5.78
CA PHE A 39 8.96 -8.87 4.91
C PHE A 39 7.49 -8.85 5.34
N LYS A 40 6.92 -9.99 5.74
CA LYS A 40 5.54 -10.04 6.25
C LYS A 40 5.34 -9.15 7.48
N ARG A 41 6.27 -9.17 8.44
CA ARG A 41 6.21 -8.34 9.66
C ARG A 41 6.31 -6.86 9.33
N VAL A 42 7.27 -6.48 8.49
CA VAL A 42 7.45 -5.08 8.07
C VAL A 42 6.22 -4.57 7.32
N LYS A 43 5.65 -5.38 6.42
CA LYS A 43 4.41 -5.03 5.71
C LYS A 43 3.25 -4.78 6.69
N GLU A 44 3.05 -5.65 7.66
CA GLU A 44 1.99 -5.50 8.67
C GLU A 44 2.18 -4.22 9.49
N SER A 45 3.39 -3.94 9.97
CA SER A 45 3.69 -2.71 10.68
C SER A 45 3.49 -1.46 9.83
N ALA A 46 3.84 -1.50 8.53
CA ALA A 46 3.63 -0.40 7.61
C ALA A 46 2.13 -0.12 7.38
N ILE A 47 1.31 -1.18 7.25
CA ILE A 47 -0.15 -1.05 7.14
C ILE A 47 -0.72 -0.40 8.40
N ILE A 48 -0.34 -0.88 9.58
CA ILE A 48 -0.83 -0.32 10.86
C ILE A 48 -0.42 1.14 11.01
N SER A 49 0.84 1.47 10.73
CA SER A 49 1.35 2.84 10.84
C SER A 49 0.66 3.79 9.85
N THR A 50 0.38 3.33 8.63
CA THR A 50 -0.34 4.14 7.64
C THR A 50 -1.78 4.37 8.08
N LEU A 51 -2.46 3.33 8.55
CA LEU A 51 -3.83 3.43 9.05
C LEU A 51 -3.93 4.37 10.25
N GLU A 52 -3.01 4.26 11.21
CA GLU A 52 -2.97 5.17 12.37
C GLU A 52 -2.78 6.62 11.93
N ASN A 53 -1.88 6.87 10.98
CA ASN A 53 -1.64 8.20 10.44
C ASN A 53 -2.89 8.78 9.76
N ASP A 54 -3.57 7.98 8.93
CA ASP A 54 -4.81 8.42 8.27
C ASP A 54 -5.90 8.77 9.28
N LEU A 55 -6.11 7.92 10.30
CA LEU A 55 -7.09 8.19 11.37
C LEU A 55 -6.73 9.43 12.19
N ARG A 56 -5.44 9.67 12.43
CA ARG A 56 -4.96 10.87 13.13
C ARG A 56 -5.28 12.14 12.33
N ILE A 57 -5.02 12.14 11.03
CA ILE A 57 -5.35 13.28 10.15
C ILE A 57 -6.86 13.50 10.11
N PHE A 58 -7.65 12.44 9.91
CA PHE A 58 -9.10 12.57 9.86
C PHE A 58 -9.68 13.09 11.18
N SER A 59 -9.26 12.55 12.32
CA SER A 59 -9.74 13.00 13.63
C SER A 59 -9.42 14.48 13.90
N GLN A 60 -8.26 14.97 13.46
CA GLN A 60 -7.92 16.39 13.52
C GLN A 60 -8.90 17.26 12.72
N GLU A 61 -9.25 16.85 11.49
CA GLU A 61 -10.22 17.56 10.67
C GLU A 61 -11.63 17.56 11.28
N PHE A 62 -12.06 16.44 11.89
CA PHE A 62 -13.34 16.37 12.60
C PHE A 62 -13.38 17.30 13.82
N MET A 63 -12.32 17.33 14.63
CA MET A 63 -12.20 18.28 15.75
C MET A 63 -12.21 19.72 15.24
N GLN A 64 -11.49 20.02 14.15
CA GLN A 64 -11.47 21.36 13.59
C GLN A 64 -12.84 21.75 13.00
N TYR A 65 -13.65 20.79 12.56
CA TYR A 65 -15.02 21.05 12.14
C TYR A 65 -15.92 21.39 13.32
N GLU A 66 -15.84 20.63 14.41
CA GLU A 66 -16.56 20.94 15.64
C GLU A 66 -16.23 22.35 16.15
N LEU A 67 -14.95 22.73 16.15
CA LEU A 67 -14.53 24.08 16.56
C LEU A 67 -15.12 25.19 15.69
N ASN A 68 -15.34 24.94 14.40
CA ASN A 68 -15.86 25.94 13.46
C ASN A 68 -17.39 26.04 13.46
N PHE A 69 -18.09 24.92 13.64
CA PHE A 69 -19.55 24.83 13.48
C PHE A 69 -20.29 24.51 14.79
N GLY A 70 -19.58 24.25 15.88
CA GLY A 70 -20.14 23.91 17.19
C GLY A 70 -20.77 22.53 17.28
N THR A 71 -20.68 21.71 16.23
CA THR A 71 -21.20 20.35 16.16
C THR A 71 -20.33 19.48 15.27
N TYR A 72 -20.34 18.17 15.51
CA TYR A 72 -19.83 17.19 14.55
C TYR A 72 -20.76 17.07 13.33
N PRO A 73 -20.22 16.66 12.16
CA PRO A 73 -21.04 16.39 10.99
C PRO A 73 -21.89 15.12 11.19
N ASP A 74 -22.98 15.02 10.44
CA ASP A 74 -23.84 13.84 10.43
C ASP A 74 -23.13 12.61 9.84
N THR A 75 -23.62 11.42 10.19
CA THR A 75 -23.15 10.14 9.64
C THR A 75 -23.16 10.15 8.11
N SER A 76 -22.05 9.74 7.49
CA SER A 76 -21.95 9.65 6.03
C SER A 76 -22.26 8.25 5.51
N THR A 77 -22.64 8.16 4.24
CA THR A 77 -22.67 6.89 3.49
C THR A 77 -21.23 6.41 3.27
N PRO A 78 -20.95 5.09 3.33
CA PRO A 78 -19.62 4.56 3.03
C PRO A 78 -19.07 5.08 1.69
N GLY A 79 -17.80 5.48 1.66
CA GLY A 79 -17.15 5.97 0.43
C GLY A 79 -17.54 7.39 0.00
N THR A 80 -18.29 8.12 0.82
CA THR A 80 -18.60 9.54 0.60
C THR A 80 -18.07 10.39 1.74
N TYR A 81 -17.76 11.65 1.44
CA TYR A 81 -17.43 12.64 2.46
C TYR A 81 -18.65 12.96 3.31
N PRO A 82 -18.48 13.15 4.63
CA PRO A 82 -19.49 13.81 5.44
C PRO A 82 -19.83 15.20 4.89
N ASN A 83 -21.07 15.64 5.06
CA ASN A 83 -21.52 16.94 4.56
C ASN A 83 -20.63 18.06 5.12
N GLY A 84 -20.13 18.95 4.24
CA GLY A 84 -19.25 20.06 4.61
C GLY A 84 -17.77 19.70 4.84
N MET A 85 -17.34 18.47 4.54
CA MET A 85 -15.95 18.01 4.76
C MET A 85 -15.13 17.72 3.51
N ALA A 86 -15.75 17.76 2.32
CA ALA A 86 -15.08 17.42 1.06
C ALA A 86 -13.82 18.28 0.79
N ASP A 87 -13.84 19.55 1.16
CA ASP A 87 -12.71 20.48 0.96
C ASP A 87 -11.68 20.46 2.10
N ARG A 88 -11.96 19.71 3.18
CA ARG A 88 -11.16 19.72 4.42
C ARG A 88 -10.40 18.43 4.61
N ILE A 89 -11.01 17.31 4.24
CA ILE A 89 -10.41 15.99 4.38
C ILE A 89 -9.72 15.61 3.06
N SER A 90 -8.53 15.02 3.18
CA SER A 90 -7.77 14.47 2.06
C SER A 90 -8.59 13.50 1.19
N SER A 91 -8.26 13.42 -0.10
CA SER A 91 -8.82 12.43 -1.04
C SER A 91 -8.61 10.97 -0.62
N THR A 92 -7.72 10.71 0.34
CA THR A 92 -7.51 9.38 0.92
C THR A 92 -8.75 8.84 1.64
N TRP A 93 -9.68 9.69 2.07
CA TRP A 93 -10.93 9.27 2.73
C TRP A 93 -11.85 8.42 1.83
N ILE A 94 -11.96 8.79 0.55
CA ILE A 94 -12.80 8.09 -0.43
C ILE A 94 -12.08 6.94 -1.14
N GLN A 95 -10.76 6.87 -0.99
CA GLN A 95 -9.94 5.80 -1.55
C GLN A 95 -10.02 4.54 -0.67
N SER A 96 -9.65 3.39 -1.23
CA SER A 96 -9.62 2.16 -0.45
C SER A 96 -8.51 2.22 0.59
N SER A 97 -8.82 1.84 1.82
CA SER A 97 -7.84 1.84 2.91
C SER A 97 -6.74 0.81 2.69
N VAL A 98 -5.63 0.94 3.42
CA VAL A 98 -4.52 -0.01 3.42
C VAL A 98 -4.88 -1.43 3.87
N ILE A 99 -6.02 -1.61 4.54
CA ILE A 99 -6.58 -2.91 4.94
C ILE A 99 -7.74 -3.37 4.04
N GLY A 100 -8.08 -2.60 3.02
CA GLY A 100 -9.29 -2.78 2.22
C GLY A 100 -10.52 -2.13 2.83
N GLY A 101 -11.57 -1.93 2.02
CA GLY A 101 -12.77 -1.21 2.43
C GLY A 101 -12.63 0.31 2.33
N THR A 102 -13.63 1.03 2.83
CA THR A 102 -13.76 2.49 2.76
C THR A 102 -13.87 3.10 4.15
N TYR A 103 -13.35 4.31 4.35
CA TYR A 103 -13.61 5.06 5.58
C TYR A 103 -15.08 5.52 5.63
N ARG A 104 -15.64 5.54 6.84
CA ARG A 104 -17.00 6.03 7.11
C ARG A 104 -17.01 6.74 8.45
N TRP A 105 -17.59 7.93 8.47
CA TRP A 105 -17.89 8.63 9.71
C TRP A 105 -19.27 8.20 10.21
N VAL A 106 -19.35 7.82 11.49
CA VAL A 106 -20.62 7.48 12.14
C VAL A 106 -20.76 8.32 13.40
N HIS A 107 -21.71 9.26 13.36
CA HIS A 107 -22.14 10.01 14.52
C HIS A 107 -23.31 9.27 15.17
N ALA A 108 -23.08 8.73 16.37
CA ALA A 108 -24.12 8.05 17.13
C ALA A 108 -25.07 9.09 17.75
N SER A 109 -26.22 9.32 17.11
CA SER A 109 -27.33 10.02 17.78
C SER A 109 -27.89 9.12 18.88
N ASN A 110 -28.10 9.66 20.10
CA ASN A 110 -28.71 8.93 21.23
C ASN A 110 -30.13 8.36 20.96
N ASN A 111 -30.71 8.67 19.81
CA ASN A 111 -31.93 8.08 19.30
C ASN A 111 -31.54 6.86 18.46
N GLY A 112 -31.79 5.65 18.96
CA GLY A 112 -31.39 4.37 18.37
C GLY A 112 -32.03 4.01 17.03
N ASN A 113 -32.03 4.91 16.05
CA ASN A 113 -32.43 4.63 14.69
C ASN A 113 -31.21 4.61 13.78
N GLY A 114 -30.53 3.46 13.77
CA GLY A 114 -29.52 3.12 12.77
C GLY A 114 -30.20 2.98 11.41
N GLY A 115 -30.39 4.11 10.72
CA GLY A 115 -30.80 4.16 9.33
C GLY A 115 -29.69 3.58 8.44
N ASN A 116 -29.77 2.28 8.18
CA ASN A 116 -29.02 1.61 7.12
C ASN A 116 -29.59 2.02 5.75
N GLY A 117 -28.77 2.71 4.97
CA GLY A 117 -28.86 2.83 3.51
C GLY A 117 -27.47 2.60 2.94
#